data_AF-A0A7Z0MNP8-F1
#
_entry.id   AF-A0A7Z0MNP8-F1
#
_cell.length_a   1.000
_cell.length_b   1.000
_cell.length_c   1.000
_cell.angle_alpha   90.00
_cell.angle_beta   90.00
_cell.angle_gamma   90.00
#
_symmetry.space_group_name_H-M   'P 1'
#
loop_
_entity.id
_entity.type
_entity.pdbx_description
1 polymer ?
#
loop_
_entity_poly.entity_id
_entity_poly.type
_entity_poly.pdbx_seq_one_letter_code
_entity_poly.pdbx_strand_id
1 'polypeptide(L)'
;MSALTFSAKHETAQRVDMSPLVCQLLKELSLADIAAIELQNGKRKIRVDELFDISGEDSQDIIINNSYAKLDFIGKELASGRMTVQGEAGAYFGMG
;
A
#
# COMPACT_ATOMS: atom_id res chain seq x y z
N MET A 1 19.00 -6.03 0.28
CA MET A 1 17.77 -5.23 0.11
C MET A 1 16.70 -5.88 0.99
N SER A 2 15.99 -5.07 1.76
CA SER A 2 14.83 -5.53 2.53
C SER A 2 13.54 -5.12 1.83
N ALA A 3 12.51 -5.96 1.97
CA ALA A 3 11.18 -5.73 1.44
C ALA A 3 10.66 -4.33 1.82
N LEU A 4 10.10 -3.62 0.84
CA LEU A 4 9.43 -2.34 1.08
C LEU A 4 8.17 -2.60 1.91
N THR A 5 8.17 -2.15 3.16
CA THR A 5 7.15 -2.47 4.14
C THR A 5 6.35 -1.23 4.50
N PHE A 6 5.04 -1.31 4.33
CA PHE A 6 4.05 -0.33 4.80
C PHE A 6 3.36 -0.89 6.05
N SER A 7 3.61 -0.29 7.22
CA SER A 7 2.97 -0.70 8.48
C SER A 7 1.86 0.27 8.84
N ALA A 8 0.60 -0.19 8.85
CA ALA A 8 -0.53 0.70 9.15
C ALA A 8 -0.44 1.22 10.59
N LYS A 9 -0.53 2.54 10.75
CA LYS A 9 -0.45 3.21 12.05
C LYS A 9 -1.74 3.07 12.87
N HIS A 10 -2.88 3.10 12.19
CA HIS A 10 -4.22 3.02 12.77
C HIS A 10 -5.23 2.64 11.68
N GLU A 11 -6.39 2.10 12.10
CA GLU A 11 -7.50 1.89 11.18
C GLU A 11 -8.21 3.19 10.84
N THR A 12 -8.61 3.35 9.58
CA THR A 12 -9.40 4.49 9.13
C THR A 12 -10.89 4.21 9.21
N ALA A 13 -11.68 5.26 9.43
CA ALA A 13 -13.14 5.14 9.48
C ALA A 13 -13.72 4.75 8.11
N GLN A 14 -13.21 5.37 7.04
CA GLN A 14 -13.60 5.12 5.65
C GLN A 14 -12.62 4.18 4.95
N ARG A 15 -13.06 3.58 3.84
CA ARG A 15 -12.23 2.68 3.03
C ARG A 15 -11.12 3.44 2.30
N VAL A 16 -9.99 2.78 2.11
CA VAL A 16 -8.80 3.31 1.44
C VAL A 16 -8.59 2.53 0.15
N ASP A 17 -8.42 3.25 -0.95
CA ASP A 17 -7.99 2.67 -2.23
C ASP A 17 -6.46 2.52 -2.25
N MET A 18 -5.99 1.28 -2.26
CA MET A 18 -4.56 0.93 -2.26
C MET A 18 -3.99 0.73 -3.68
N SER A 19 -4.78 0.95 -4.74
CA SER A 19 -4.33 0.75 -6.12
C SER A 19 -3.07 1.53 -6.53
N PRO A 20 -2.73 2.70 -5.94
CA PRO A 20 -1.47 3.36 -6.23
C PRO A 20 -0.23 2.63 -5.69
N LEU A 21 -0.38 1.72 -4.72
CA LEU A 21 0.74 1.03 -4.04
C LEU A 21 0.94 -0.37 -4.60
N VAL A 22 1.31 -0.47 -5.88
CA VAL A 22 1.61 -1.74 -6.56
C VAL A 22 3.02 -1.72 -7.16
N CYS A 23 3.71 -2.87 -7.15
CA CYS A 23 5.15 -3.00 -7.39
C CYS A 23 5.63 -2.27 -8.65
N GLN A 24 4.93 -2.39 -9.78
CA GLN A 24 5.34 -1.74 -11.02
C GLN A 24 5.25 -0.20 -10.96
N LEU A 25 4.34 0.37 -10.17
CA LEU A 25 4.20 1.83 -10.03
C LEU A 25 5.25 2.43 -9.10
N LEU A 26 5.79 1.62 -8.18
CA LEU A 26 6.77 2.07 -7.18
C LEU A 26 8.23 1.85 -7.61
N LYS A 27 8.47 1.12 -8.71
CA LYS A 27 9.80 0.63 -9.10
C LYS A 27 10.87 1.72 -9.24
N GLU A 28 10.50 2.90 -9.72
CA GLU A 28 11.43 4.00 -10.00
C GLU A 28 11.29 5.18 -9.03
N LEU A 29 10.47 5.01 -7.98
CA LEU A 29 10.19 6.08 -7.01
C LEU A 29 11.14 6.02 -5.82
N SER A 30 11.54 7.18 -5.31
CA SER A 30 12.24 7.26 -4.03
C SER A 30 11.27 7.02 -2.87
N LEU A 31 11.78 6.70 -1.68
CA LEU A 31 10.95 6.59 -0.48
C LEU A 31 10.18 7.88 -0.17
N ALA A 32 10.76 9.05 -0.48
CA ALA A 32 10.09 10.34 -0.29
C ALA A 32 8.93 10.53 -1.28
N ASP A 33 9.09 10.07 -2.52
CA ASP A 33 8.02 10.09 -3.52
C ASP A 33 6.90 9.12 -3.15
N ILE A 34 7.27 7.90 -2.72
CA ILE A 34 6.31 6.88 -2.24
C ILE A 34 5.53 7.39 -1.03
N ALA A 35 6.21 8.01 -0.06
CA ALA A 35 5.60 8.65 1.10
C ALA A 35 4.57 9.71 0.71
N ALA A 36 4.81 10.43 -0.40
CA ALA A 36 3.97 11.50 -0.89
C ALA A 36 2.78 11.06 -1.74
N ILE A 37 2.68 9.78 -2.11
CA ILE A 37 1.55 9.26 -2.87
C ILE A 37 0.25 9.53 -2.10
N GLU A 38 -0.76 10.03 -2.80
CA GLU A 38 -2.09 10.24 -2.25
C GLU A 38 -2.97 9.01 -2.47
N LEU A 39 -3.60 8.53 -1.40
CA LEU A 39 -4.59 7.46 -1.41
C LEU A 39 -5.98 8.04 -1.21
N GLN A 40 -6.96 7.55 -1.97
CA GLN A 40 -8.36 7.94 -1.80
C GLN A 40 -8.89 7.33 -0.49
N ASN A 41 -9.42 8.17 0.41
CA ASN A 41 -10.05 7.75 1.66
C ASN A 41 -11.43 8.42 1.77
N GLY A 42 -12.49 7.70 1.39
CA GLY A 42 -13.84 8.26 1.32
C GLY A 42 -13.94 9.47 0.37
N LYS A 43 -14.15 10.69 0.90
CA LYS A 43 -14.22 11.94 0.12
C LYS A 43 -12.93 12.76 0.14
N ARG A 44 -11.91 12.32 0.88
CA ARG A 44 -10.62 13.02 1.00
C ARG A 44 -9.51 12.18 0.41
N LYS A 45 -8.36 12.80 0.27
CA LYS A 45 -7.10 12.12 0.01
C LYS A 45 -6.21 12.21 1.24
N ILE A 46 -5.46 11.16 1.50
CA ILE A 46 -4.45 11.09 2.55
C ILE A 46 -3.14 10.60 1.96
N ARG A 47 -2.02 11.05 2.50
CA ARG A 47 -0.71 10.58 2.03
C ARG A 47 -0.39 9.19 2.58
N VAL A 48 0.49 8.46 1.91
CA VAL A 48 0.98 7.17 2.41
C VAL A 48 1.67 7.34 3.76
N ASP A 49 2.50 8.38 3.93
CA ASP A 49 3.20 8.64 5.20
C ASP A 49 2.27 9.07 6.35
N GLU A 50 1.06 9.55 6.05
CA GLU A 50 0.02 9.80 7.05
C GLU A 50 -0.56 8.49 7.60
N LEU A 51 -0.78 7.50 6.72
CA LEU A 51 -1.42 6.23 7.07
C LEU A 51 -0.44 5.14 7.52
N PHE A 52 0.78 5.13 6.97
CA PHE A 52 1.75 4.06 7.13
C PHE A 52 3.08 4.57 7.67
N ASP A 53 3.75 3.75 8.48
CA ASP A 53 5.20 3.80 8.65
C ASP A 53 5.85 3.02 7.49
N ILE A 54 6.84 3.62 6.84
CA ILE A 54 7.49 3.07 5.64
C ILE A 54 8.92 2.67 6.01
N SER A 55 9.31 1.45 5.64
CA SER A 55 10.66 0.94 5.86
C SER A 55 11.09 0.00 4.73
N GLY A 56 12.39 -0.26 4.61
CA GLY A 56 12.93 -1.04 3.49
C GLY A 56 12.94 -0.25 2.18
N GLU A 57 13.32 -0.92 1.10
CA GLU A 57 13.62 -0.26 -0.20
C GLU A 57 13.26 -1.11 -1.42
N ASP A 58 13.01 -2.41 -1.25
CA ASP A 58 12.70 -3.30 -2.38
C ASP A 58 11.23 -3.19 -2.78
N SER A 59 10.94 -2.36 -3.78
CA SER A 59 9.59 -2.19 -4.34
C SER A 59 9.10 -3.40 -5.16
N GLN A 60 9.94 -4.42 -5.38
CA GLN A 60 9.53 -5.67 -6.03
C GLN A 60 9.11 -6.75 -5.01
N ASP A 61 9.34 -6.54 -3.72
CA ASP A 61 8.82 -7.34 -2.61
C ASP A 61 8.17 -6.41 -1.57
N ILE A 62 6.85 -6.22 -1.68
CA ILE A 62 6.10 -5.30 -0.81
C ILE A 62 5.42 -6.08 0.32
N ILE A 63 5.50 -5.57 1.53
CA ILE A 63 4.76 -6.08 2.70
C ILE A 63 3.79 -5.02 3.20
N ILE A 64 2.51 -5.35 3.29
CA ILE A 64 1.50 -4.55 4.01
C ILE A 64 1.33 -5.17 5.39
N ASN A 65 1.90 -4.54 6.40
CA ASN A 65 1.84 -4.98 7.79
C ASN A 65 0.74 -4.24 8.56
N ASN A 66 0.17 -4.91 9.58
CA ASN A 66 -1.02 -4.45 10.32
C ASN A 66 -2.19 -4.09 9.38
N SER A 67 -2.36 -4.84 8.30
CA SER A 67 -3.45 -4.61 7.34
C SER A 67 -4.82 -4.92 7.96
N TYR A 68 -5.84 -4.18 7.52
CA TYR A 68 -7.22 -4.26 8.05
C TYR A 68 -8.26 -4.27 6.91
N ALA A 69 -9.49 -4.75 7.20
CA ALA A 69 -10.54 -5.04 6.22
C ALA A 69 -11.08 -3.87 5.35
N LYS A 70 -10.55 -2.66 5.51
CA LYS A 70 -10.94 -1.46 4.75
C LYS A 70 -9.84 -0.95 3.80
N LEU A 71 -8.74 -1.69 3.67
CA LEU A 71 -7.71 -1.46 2.66
C LEU A 71 -8.07 -2.23 1.38
N ASP A 72 -8.72 -1.55 0.44
CA ASP A 72 -9.23 -2.14 -0.80
C ASP A 72 -8.20 -2.09 -1.92
N PHE A 73 -8.38 -2.93 -2.95
CA PHE A 73 -7.56 -2.93 -4.17
C PHE A 73 -6.06 -3.14 -3.94
N ILE A 74 -5.67 -3.77 -2.82
CA ILE A 74 -4.27 -4.15 -2.61
C ILE A 74 -3.85 -5.09 -3.74
N GLY A 75 -2.75 -4.75 -4.42
CA GLY A 75 -2.21 -5.54 -5.53
C GLY A 75 -3.04 -5.49 -6.81
N LYS A 76 -3.84 -4.43 -7.01
CA LYS A 76 -4.59 -4.24 -8.24
C LYS A 76 -3.67 -4.24 -9.46
N GLU A 77 -4.00 -5.07 -10.47
CA GLU A 77 -3.25 -5.21 -11.72
C GLU A 77 -1.75 -5.52 -11.51
N LEU A 78 -1.39 -6.24 -10.43
CA LEU A 78 0.01 -6.61 -10.16
C LEU A 78 0.61 -7.40 -11.33
N ALA A 79 1.58 -6.81 -12.03
CA ALA A 79 2.17 -7.39 -13.23
C ALA A 79 3.48 -8.15 -12.96
N SER A 80 4.22 -7.73 -11.94
CA SER A 80 5.51 -8.32 -11.55
C SER A 80 5.81 -8.08 -10.09
N GLY A 81 6.72 -8.88 -9.53
CA GLY A 81 7.08 -8.80 -8.11
C GLY A 81 6.11 -9.56 -7.23
N ARG A 82 6.18 -9.31 -5.93
CA ARG A 82 5.36 -9.97 -4.91
C ARG A 82 4.83 -8.94 -3.92
N MET A 83 3.60 -9.17 -3.47
CA MET A 83 3.01 -8.46 -2.34
C MET A 83 2.56 -9.46 -1.29
N THR A 84 2.85 -9.17 -0.02
CA THR A 84 2.43 -9.97 1.12
C THR A 84 1.59 -9.11 2.06
N VAL A 85 0.40 -9.58 2.43
CA VAL A 85 -0.47 -8.90 3.41
C VAL A 85 -0.44 -9.66 4.72
N GLN A 86 -0.14 -8.94 5.81
CA GLN A 86 -0.17 -9.45 7.17
C GLN A 86 -1.32 -8.78 7.91
N GLY A 87 -2.40 -9.54 8.12
CA GLY A 87 -3.66 -9.05 8.66
C GLY A 87 -4.81 -9.34 7.70
N GLU A 88 -5.82 -8.48 7.72
CA GLU A 88 -6.97 -8.59 6.82
C GLU A 88 -6.75 -7.79 5.52
N ALA A 89 -7.40 -8.21 4.45
CA ALA A 89 -7.47 -7.46 3.21
C ALA A 89 -8.90 -6.97 2.98
N GLY A 90 -9.04 -5.77 2.40
CA GLY A 90 -10.31 -5.25 1.96
C GLY A 90 -10.81 -5.88 0.67
N ALA A 91 -11.79 -5.21 0.04
CA ALA A 91 -12.41 -5.66 -1.19
C ALA A 91 -11.41 -5.59 -2.36
N TYR A 92 -11.62 -6.45 -3.36
CA TYR A 92 -10.84 -6.46 -4.60
C TYR A 92 -9.33 -6.74 -4.41
N PHE A 93 -8.98 -7.51 -3.37
CA PHE A 93 -7.63 -8.00 -3.18
C PHE A 93 -7.14 -8.79 -4.41
N GLY A 94 -6.03 -8.35 -5.01
CA GLY A 94 -5.45 -8.97 -6.20
C GLY A 94 -6.31 -8.88 -7.47
N MET A 95 -7.23 -7.91 -7.55
CA MET A 95 -8.06 -7.71 -8.75
C MET A 95 -7.22 -7.23 -9.93
N GLY A 96 -7.25 -7.92 -11.06
CA GLY A 96 -6.53 -7.55 -12.28
C GLY A 96 -6.48 -8.70 -13.27
#